data_AF-A0A8J7XSW4-F1
#
_entry.id   AF-A0A8J7XSW4-F1
#
_cell.length_a   1.000
_cell.length_b   1.000
_cell.length_c   1.000
_cell.angle_alpha   90.00
_cell.angle_beta   90.00
_cell.angle_gamma   90.00
#
_symmetry.space_group_name_H-M   'P 1'
#
loop_
_entity.id
_entity.type
_entity.pdbx_description
1 polymer ?
#
loop_
_entity_poly.entity_id
_entity_poly.type
_entity_poly.pdbx_seq_one_letter_code
_entity_poly.pdbx_strand_id
1 'polypeptide(L)'
;MIASVIKEYHPKDLMQFIKGHPDILKEKKVIYEKTSRLLDLNLTMLPTDRDVWMKAVTFSTEYSLLPNDAIHTATCSVYGTEHMATNDSDFERVSFLCIWKPEKREEPEEQKNHNNRQN
;
A
#
# COMPACT_ATOMS: atom_id res chain seq x y z
N MET A 1 13.10 -5.34 -11.53
CA MET A 1 12.51 -5.71 -12.83
C MET A 1 11.00 -5.42 -12.96
N ILE A 2 10.15 -5.59 -11.94
CA ILE A 2 8.77 -5.02 -12.01
C ILE A 2 8.83 -3.48 -12.04
N ALA A 3 9.71 -2.88 -11.23
CA ALA A 3 9.98 -1.45 -11.29
C ALA A 3 10.53 -0.95 -12.65
N SER A 4 11.14 -1.81 -13.48
CA SER A 4 11.63 -1.39 -14.81
C SER A 4 10.52 -1.38 -15.86
N VAL A 5 9.47 -2.19 -15.72
CA VAL A 5 8.26 -2.12 -16.57
C VAL A 5 7.31 -1.03 -16.07
N ILE A 6 7.21 -0.83 -14.75
CA ILE A 6 6.39 0.23 -14.14
C ILE A 6 6.95 1.63 -14.40
N LYS A 7 8.27 1.79 -14.57
CA LYS A 7 8.89 3.08 -14.88
C LYS A 7 8.49 3.65 -16.25
N GLU A 8 8.00 2.82 -17.16
CA GLU A 8 7.70 3.19 -18.55
C GLU A 8 6.22 3.49 -18.80
N TYR A 9 5.32 3.07 -17.89
CA TYR A 9 3.87 3.20 -18.08
C TYR A 9 3.21 3.84 -16.87
N HIS A 10 2.28 4.76 -17.13
CA HIS A 10 1.41 5.29 -16.10
C HIS A 10 0.56 4.15 -15.50
N PRO A 11 0.29 4.12 -14.17
CA PRO A 11 -0.39 2.99 -13.52
C PRO A 11 -1.75 2.58 -14.15
N LYS A 12 -2.50 3.55 -14.67
CA LYS A 12 -3.76 3.30 -15.38
C LYS A 12 -3.54 2.54 -16.69
N ASP A 13 -2.54 2.93 -17.46
CA ASP A 13 -2.21 2.34 -18.75
C ASP A 13 -1.71 0.90 -18.56
N LEU A 14 -0.92 0.68 -17.51
CA LEU A 14 -0.48 -0.65 -17.12
C LEU A 14 -1.65 -1.57 -16.75
N MET A 15 -2.61 -1.10 -15.95
CA MET A 15 -3.78 -1.91 -15.59
C MET A 15 -4.67 -2.23 -16.78
N GLN A 16 -4.83 -1.28 -17.70
CA GLN A 16 -5.60 -1.49 -18.93
C GLN A 16 -4.90 -2.48 -19.87
N PHE A 17 -3.58 -2.39 -19.97
CA PHE A 17 -2.75 -3.33 -20.73
C PHE A 17 -2.81 -4.75 -20.17
N ILE A 18 -2.67 -4.93 -18.86
CA ILE A 18 -2.78 -6.26 -18.22
C ILE A 18 -4.17 -6.86 -18.43
N LYS A 19 -5.24 -6.06 -18.34
CA LYS A 19 -6.60 -6.52 -18.63
C LYS A 19 -6.78 -6.96 -20.09
N GLY A 20 -6.09 -6.31 -21.02
CA GLY A 20 -6.09 -6.68 -22.45
C GLY A 20 -5.23 -7.90 -22.78
N HIS A 21 -4.25 -8.24 -21.94
CA HIS A 21 -3.28 -9.32 -22.15
C HIS A 21 -3.05 -10.15 -20.88
N PRO A 22 -4.07 -10.88 -20.38
CA PRO A 22 -3.98 -11.60 -19.10
C PRO A 22 -2.92 -12.71 -19.09
N ASP A 23 -2.55 -13.26 -20.25
CA ASP A 23 -1.53 -14.31 -20.35
C ASP A 23 -0.14 -13.86 -19.90
N ILE A 24 0.14 -12.56 -19.93
CA ILE A 24 1.38 -11.98 -19.38
C ILE A 24 1.56 -12.34 -17.89
N LEU A 25 0.46 -12.50 -17.15
CA LEU A 25 0.53 -12.91 -15.75
C LEU A 25 1.10 -14.33 -15.62
N LYS A 26 0.72 -15.25 -16.52
CA LYS A 26 1.22 -16.64 -16.51
C LYS A 26 2.71 -16.71 -16.84
N GLU A 27 3.17 -15.87 -17.74
CA GLU A 27 4.57 -15.86 -18.19
C GLU A 27 5.53 -15.22 -17.17
N LYS A 28 5.06 -14.26 -16.39
CA LYS A 28 5.89 -13.47 -15.48
C LYS A 28 5.91 -14.07 -14.07
N LYS A 29 6.60 -15.22 -13.90
CA LYS A 29 6.86 -15.87 -12.59
C LYS A 29 7.28 -14.92 -11.47
N VAL A 30 8.05 -13.88 -11.79
CA VAL A 30 8.55 -12.85 -10.86
C VAL A 30 7.43 -12.16 -10.06
N ILE A 31 6.21 -12.04 -10.62
CA ILE A 31 5.07 -11.46 -9.91
C ILE A 31 4.67 -12.37 -8.75
N TYR A 32 4.47 -13.66 -9.03
CA TYR A 32 4.06 -14.64 -8.03
C TYR A 32 5.16 -15.00 -7.04
N GLU A 33 6.43 -14.99 -7.46
CA GLU A 33 7.58 -15.21 -6.57
C GLU A 33 7.69 -14.14 -5.47
N LYS A 34 7.30 -12.89 -5.76
CA LYS A 34 7.27 -11.83 -4.75
C LYS A 34 6.09 -11.98 -3.81
N THR A 35 4.93 -12.34 -4.33
CA THR A 35 3.74 -12.57 -3.50
C THR A 35 3.95 -13.79 -2.60
N SER A 36 4.59 -14.86 -3.08
CA SER A 36 4.90 -16.03 -2.25
C SER A 36 5.87 -15.69 -1.12
N ARG A 37 6.85 -14.80 -1.36
CA ARG A 37 7.76 -14.32 -0.31
C ARG A 37 7.05 -13.60 0.84
N LEU A 38 5.84 -13.04 0.62
CA LEU A 38 5.06 -12.47 1.71
C LEU A 38 4.57 -13.57 2.68
N LEU A 39 4.36 -14.79 2.20
CA LEU A 39 3.97 -15.93 3.03
C LEU A 39 5.13 -16.44 3.89
N ASP A 40 6.37 -16.15 3.49
CA ASP A 40 7.56 -16.47 4.27
C ASP A 40 7.80 -15.49 5.42
N LEU A 41 7.07 -14.37 5.45
CA LEU A 41 7.12 -13.40 6.54
C LEU A 41 6.24 -13.85 7.70
N ASN A 42 6.61 -13.45 8.91
CA ASN A 42 5.79 -13.68 10.11
C ASN A 42 4.60 -12.70 10.16
N LEU A 43 3.70 -12.83 9.19
CA LEU A 43 2.50 -12.00 9.06
C LEU A 43 1.27 -12.77 9.56
N THR A 44 0.46 -12.09 10.38
CA THR A 44 -0.86 -12.59 10.77
C THR A 44 -1.92 -11.91 9.92
N MET A 45 -2.74 -12.69 9.22
CA MET A 45 -3.87 -12.19 8.45
C MET A 45 -5.10 -12.09 9.35
N LEU A 46 -5.64 -10.88 9.52
CA LEU A 46 -6.84 -10.64 10.32
C LEU A 46 -8.10 -10.69 9.43
N PRO A 47 -9.16 -11.40 9.84
CA PRO A 47 -10.41 -11.41 9.09
C PRO A 47 -11.22 -10.14 9.33
N THR A 48 -12.02 -9.76 8.32
CA THR A 48 -12.97 -8.66 8.39
C THR A 48 -14.39 -9.19 8.57
N ASP A 49 -14.77 -9.40 9.82
CA ASP A 49 -16.08 -9.92 10.20
C ASP A 49 -17.14 -8.82 10.36
N ARG A 50 -18.34 -9.22 10.76
CA ARG A 50 -19.48 -8.30 10.91
C ARG A 50 -19.17 -7.12 11.83
N ASP A 51 -18.42 -7.34 12.90
CA ASP A 51 -18.13 -6.29 13.88
C ASP A 51 -17.16 -5.25 13.28
N VAL A 52 -16.16 -5.71 12.54
CA VAL A 52 -15.30 -4.82 11.74
C VAL A 52 -16.13 -4.00 10.76
N TRP A 53 -17.02 -4.63 9.99
CA TRP A 53 -17.82 -3.93 8.99
C TRP A 53 -18.80 -2.91 9.59
N MET A 54 -19.46 -3.25 10.71
CA MET A 54 -20.33 -2.30 11.41
C MET A 54 -19.54 -1.08 11.90
N LYS A 55 -18.34 -1.31 12.46
CA LYS A 55 -17.47 -0.24 12.95
C LYS A 55 -16.87 0.59 11.82
N ALA A 56 -16.60 -0.01 10.66
CA ALA A 56 -16.14 0.68 9.47
C ALA A 56 -17.16 1.70 8.95
N VAL A 57 -18.46 1.39 9.01
CA VAL A 57 -19.51 2.36 8.67
C VAL A 57 -19.44 3.58 9.59
N THR A 58 -19.31 3.37 10.90
CA THR A 58 -19.15 4.47 11.87
C THR A 58 -17.88 5.29 11.61
N PHE A 59 -16.76 4.62 11.38
CA PHE A 59 -15.47 5.30 11.16
C PHE A 59 -15.37 6.03 9.82
N SER A 60 -16.11 5.57 8.80
CA SER A 60 -16.16 6.27 7.52
C SER A 60 -16.68 7.70 7.66
N THR A 61 -17.67 7.91 8.53
CA THR A 61 -18.24 9.23 8.80
C THR A 61 -17.47 9.97 9.88
N GLU A 62 -17.08 9.29 10.96
CA GLU A 62 -16.35 9.90 12.09
C GLU A 62 -15.00 10.50 11.66
N TYR A 63 -14.22 9.76 10.86
CA TYR A 63 -12.89 10.19 10.42
C TYR A 63 -12.84 10.67 8.96
N SER A 64 -14.01 10.71 8.28
CA SER A 64 -14.11 11.07 6.86
C SER A 64 -13.15 10.22 6.01
N LEU A 65 -13.28 8.91 6.13
CA LEU A 65 -12.44 7.91 5.46
C LEU A 65 -13.22 7.23 4.32
N LEU A 66 -12.51 6.90 3.24
CA LEU A 66 -13.06 6.04 2.21
C LEU A 66 -13.31 4.63 2.77
N PRO A 67 -14.20 3.82 2.13
CA PRO A 67 -14.61 2.53 2.69
C PRO A 67 -13.45 1.60 3.05
N ASN A 68 -12.41 1.50 2.21
CA ASN A 68 -11.26 0.64 2.48
C ASN A 68 -10.47 1.10 3.71
N ASP A 69 -10.23 2.41 3.84
CA ASP A 69 -9.48 2.97 4.96
C ASP A 69 -10.28 2.88 6.27
N ALA A 70 -11.60 3.04 6.18
CA ALA A 70 -12.50 2.83 7.30
C ALA A 70 -12.50 1.35 7.77
N ILE A 71 -12.45 0.38 6.85
CA ILE A 71 -12.31 -1.05 7.19
C ILE A 71 -10.96 -1.34 7.84
N HIS A 72 -9.86 -0.79 7.32
CA HIS A 72 -8.54 -0.94 7.94
C HIS A 72 -8.53 -0.36 9.35
N THR A 73 -9.06 0.85 9.53
CA THR A 73 -9.17 1.52 10.82
C THR A 73 -10.05 0.73 11.80
N ALA A 74 -11.19 0.22 11.33
CA ALA A 74 -12.09 -0.61 12.13
C ALA A 74 -11.43 -1.92 12.56
N THR A 75 -10.69 -2.56 11.65
CA THR A 75 -9.92 -3.78 11.94
C THR A 75 -8.92 -3.50 13.06
N CYS A 76 -8.12 -2.43 12.94
CA CYS A 76 -7.20 -2.03 14.00
C CYS A 76 -7.90 -1.85 15.35
N SER A 77 -9.06 -1.18 15.36
CA SER A 77 -9.79 -0.97 16.60
C SER A 77 -10.39 -2.24 17.20
N VAL A 78 -10.97 -3.14 16.39
CA VAL A 78 -11.56 -4.40 16.87
C VAL A 78 -10.49 -5.34 17.44
N TYR A 79 -9.30 -5.36 16.83
CA TYR A 79 -8.19 -6.21 17.25
C TYR A 79 -7.21 -5.52 18.21
N GLY A 80 -7.51 -4.32 18.71
CA GLY A 80 -6.66 -3.61 19.67
C GLY A 80 -5.28 -3.22 19.13
N THR A 81 -5.17 -2.97 17.83
CA THR A 81 -3.94 -2.52 17.18
C THR A 81 -3.92 -0.99 17.10
N GLU A 82 -2.99 -0.37 17.81
CA GLU A 82 -2.86 1.10 17.85
C GLU A 82 -1.76 1.61 16.92
N HIS A 83 -0.84 0.77 16.47
CA HIS A 83 0.25 1.19 15.58
C HIS A 83 -0.02 0.81 14.13
N MET A 84 0.09 1.78 13.22
CA MET A 84 -0.10 1.55 11.79
C MET A 84 1.09 2.06 10.99
N ALA A 85 1.75 1.17 10.25
CA ALA A 85 2.77 1.54 9.28
C ALA A 85 2.09 1.86 7.94
N THR A 86 2.00 3.13 7.58
CA THR A 86 1.38 3.58 6.33
C THR A 86 1.99 4.90 5.89
N ASN A 87 2.11 5.12 4.58
CA ASN A 87 2.49 6.43 4.05
C ASN A 87 1.29 7.35 3.83
N ASP A 88 0.07 6.80 3.91
CA ASP A 88 -1.16 7.54 3.69
C ASP A 88 -1.43 8.50 4.85
N SER A 89 -1.66 9.78 4.54
CA SER A 89 -1.93 10.83 5.51
C SER A 89 -3.37 10.81 6.03
N ASP A 90 -4.28 10.10 5.36
CA ASP A 90 -5.68 10.08 5.78
C ASP A 90 -5.89 9.46 7.16
N PHE A 91 -5.05 8.50 7.54
CA PHE A 91 -5.08 7.86 8.86
C PHE A 91 -4.59 8.76 10.00
N GLU A 92 -3.95 9.90 9.70
CA GLU A 92 -3.55 10.88 10.72
C GLU A 92 -4.75 11.56 11.39
N ARG A 93 -5.94 11.48 10.78
CA ARG A 93 -7.21 11.95 11.37
C ARG A 93 -7.75 11.01 12.44
N VAL A 94 -7.24 9.77 12.53
CA VAL A 94 -7.74 8.75 13.45
C VAL A 94 -7.03 8.86 14.80
N SER A 95 -7.75 9.31 15.81
CA SER A 95 -7.18 9.71 17.10
C SER A 95 -6.52 8.59 17.91
N PHE A 96 -6.96 7.33 17.74
CA PHE A 96 -6.41 6.19 18.47
C PHE A 96 -5.22 5.53 17.77
N LEU A 97 -4.86 5.95 16.55
CA LEU A 97 -3.76 5.37 15.79
C LEU A 97 -2.47 6.16 15.95
N CYS A 98 -1.38 5.45 16.23
CA CYS A 98 0.00 5.91 16.12
C CYS A 98 0.55 5.53 14.74
N ILE A 99 0.76 6.53 13.89
CA ILE A 99 1.20 6.34 12.50
C ILE A 99 2.72 6.31 12.37
N TRP A 100 3.23 5.26 11.74
CA TRP A 100 4.64 5.10 11.38
C TRP A 100 4.83 5.32 9.88
N LYS A 101 5.58 6.35 9.50
CA LYS A 101 5.92 6.64 8.10
C LYS A 101 7.20 5.90 7.71
N PRO A 102 7.34 5.43 6.46
CA PRO A 102 8.60 4.91 5.97
C PRO A 102 9.67 6.02 5.98
N GLU A 103 10.88 5.67 6.36
CA GLU A 103 12.02 6.58 6.27
C GLU A 103 12.21 7.03 4.81
N LYS A 104 12.47 8.32 4.60
CA LYS A 104 12.82 8.84 3.27
C LYS A 104 14.15 8.20 2.89
N ARG A 105 14.12 7.37 1.85
CA ARG A 105 15.35 6.77 1.32
C ARG A 105 16.25 7.90 0.81
N GLU A 106 17.39 8.12 1.45
CA GLU A 106 18.39 9.06 0.94
C GLU A 106 18.86 8.54 -0.43
N GLU A 107 18.70 9.36 -1.47
CA GLU A 107 19.25 9.04 -2.78
C GLU A 107 20.78 9.21 -2.72
N PRO A 108 21.57 8.22 -3.19
CA PRO A 108 23.02 8.32 -3.22
C PRO A 108 23.47 9.61 -3.93
N GLU A 109 24.42 10.33 -3.33
CA GLU A 109 24.91 11.65 -3.80
C GLU A 109 25.40 11.66 -5.26
N GLU A 110 25.71 10.51 -5.85
CA GLU A 110 26.10 10.36 -7.25
C GLU A 110 25.02 10.82 -8.25
N GLN A 111 23.75 10.84 -7.87
CA GLN A 111 22.66 11.33 -8.74
C GLN A 111 22.41 12.85 -8.63
N LYS A 112 22.92 13.52 -7.57
CA LYS A 112 22.80 14.97 -7.42
C LYS A 112 23.75 15.73 -8.35
N ASN A 113 24.85 15.12 -8.77
CA ASN A 113 25.90 15.77 -9.56
C ASN A 113 25.68 15.77 -11.09
N HIS A 114 24.69 15.03 -11.62
CA HIS A 114 24.41 15.04 -13.07
C HIS A 114 23.51 16.20 -13.53
N ASN A 115 22.75 16.83 -12.63
CA ASN A 115 21.87 17.96 -12.97
C ASN A 115 22.57 19.34 -12.93
N ASN A 116 23.85 19.41 -12.55
CA ASN A 116 24.59 20.68 -12.43
C ASN A 116 25.66 20.88 -13.53
N ARG A 117 25.62 20.10 -14.63
CA ARG A 117 26.50 20.27 -15.80
C ARG A 117 25.76 20.65 -17.10
N GLN A 118 24.51 21.08 -16.99
CA GLN A 118 23.78 21.71 -18.09
C GLN A 118 23.19 23.04 -17.63
N ASN A 119 24.07 24.02 -17.40
CA ASN A 119 23.78 25.45 -17.48
C ASN A 119 25.05 26.18 -17.92
#